data_AF-A0A7S7J276-F1
#
_entry.id   AF-A0A7S7J276-F1
#
_cell.length_a   1.000
_cell.length_b   1.000
_cell.length_c   1.000
_cell.angle_alpha   90.00
_cell.angle_beta   90.00
_cell.angle_gamma   90.00
#
_symmetry.space_group_name_H-M   'P 1'
#
loop_
_entity.id
_entity.type
_entity.pdbx_description
1 polymer ?
#
loop_
_entity_poly.entity_id
_entity_poly.type
_entity_poly.pdbx_seq_one_letter_code
_entity_poly.pdbx_strand_id
1 'polypeptide(L)'
;MIKKGEWVRIHKIILQPSERAPQVPEDTKQVPLEMWDKGFLQEDAEIGDEVTIETVTGRTETGTLIEVNPYYEHDFGKFVPELLAIDKQVRGILFGGDQA
;
A
#
# COMPACT_ATOMS: atom_id res chain seq x y z
N MET A 1 12.52 2.49 -13.91
CA MET A 1 12.90 1.51 -12.87
C MET A 1 13.02 2.13 -11.46
N ILE A 2 12.06 1.79 -10.60
CA ILE A 2 12.04 2.01 -9.15
C ILE A 2 12.77 0.84 -8.48
N LYS A 3 13.51 1.12 -7.39
CA LYS A 3 14.38 0.14 -6.74
C LYS A 3 13.68 -0.61 -5.62
N LYS A 4 14.08 -1.87 -5.41
CA LYS A 4 13.73 -2.64 -4.21
C LYS A 4 14.00 -1.79 -2.95
N GLY A 5 13.05 -1.80 -2.03
CA GLY A 5 13.11 -1.07 -0.76
C GLY A 5 12.58 0.36 -0.83
N GLU A 6 12.22 0.87 -2.01
CA GLU A 6 11.51 2.15 -2.13
C GLU A 6 10.10 2.05 -1.57
N TRP A 7 9.63 3.16 -0.99
CA TRP A 7 8.26 3.26 -0.48
C TRP A 7 7.32 3.60 -1.63
N VAL A 8 6.36 2.72 -1.90
CA VAL A 8 5.49 2.80 -3.07
C VAL A 8 4.01 2.65 -2.71
N ARG A 9 3.13 3.00 -3.65
CA ARG A 9 1.70 2.70 -3.60
C ARG A 9 1.33 1.73 -4.70
N ILE A 10 0.60 0.69 -4.32
CA ILE A 10 -0.03 -0.24 -5.27
C ILE A 10 -1.54 0.01 -5.34
N HIS A 11 -2.12 -0.40 -6.45
CA HIS A 11 -3.57 -0.47 -6.66
C HIS A 11 -3.99 -1.89 -7.05
N LYS A 12 -5.12 -2.35 -6.53
CA LYS A 12 -5.67 -3.67 -6.87
C LYS A 12 -7.19 -3.65 -6.82
N ILE A 13 -7.81 -4.28 -7.82
CA ILE A 13 -9.23 -4.64 -7.74
C ILE A 13 -9.32 -5.93 -6.92
N ILE A 14 -9.96 -5.85 -5.76
CA ILE A 14 -10.14 -6.97 -4.83
C ILE A 14 -11.37 -7.80 -5.22
N LEU A 15 -12.45 -7.13 -5.64
CA LEU A 15 -13.68 -7.79 -6.12
C LEU A 15 -14.21 -7.02 -7.32
N GLN A 16 -14.49 -7.73 -8.40
CA GLN A 16 -15.28 -7.20 -9.51
C GLN A 16 -16.73 -6.97 -9.08
N PRO A 17 -17.50 -6.13 -9.80
CA PRO A 17 -18.95 -5.96 -9.57
C PRO A 17 -19.72 -7.29 -9.40
N SER A 18 -19.37 -8.30 -10.21
CA SER A 18 -19.98 -9.65 -10.18
C SER A 18 -19.66 -10.45 -8.91
N GLU A 19 -18.64 -10.07 -8.16
CA GLU A 19 -18.15 -10.76 -6.96
C GLU A 19 -18.59 -10.03 -5.68
N ARG A 20 -19.32 -8.92 -5.80
CA ARG A 20 -19.85 -8.15 -4.66
C ARG A 20 -20.93 -8.95 -3.94
N ALA A 21 -20.99 -8.80 -2.63
CA ALA A 21 -21.98 -9.49 -1.81
C ALA A 21 -23.42 -9.04 -2.17
N PRO A 22 -24.40 -9.95 -2.25
CA PRO A 22 -25.74 -9.63 -2.73
C PRO A 22 -26.52 -8.63 -1.87
N GLN A 23 -26.10 -8.41 -0.62
CA GLN A 23 -26.74 -7.52 0.33
C GLN A 23 -26.21 -6.08 0.32
N VAL A 24 -25.16 -5.75 -0.44
CA VAL A 24 -24.70 -4.35 -0.54
C VAL A 24 -25.71 -3.51 -1.33
N PRO A 25 -25.78 -2.19 -1.11
CA PRO A 25 -26.63 -1.29 -1.89
C PRO A 25 -26.40 -1.41 -3.40
N GLU A 26 -27.43 -1.09 -4.20
CA GLU A 26 -27.43 -1.33 -5.64
C GLU A 26 -26.33 -0.54 -6.38
N ASP A 27 -26.11 0.71 -5.99
CA ASP A 27 -25.02 1.54 -6.49
C ASP A 27 -23.64 0.92 -6.20
N THR A 28 -23.48 0.34 -5.02
CA THR A 28 -22.26 -0.31 -4.54
C THR A 28 -21.98 -1.65 -5.23
N LYS A 29 -23.00 -2.32 -5.77
CA LYS A 29 -22.85 -3.54 -6.59
C LYS A 29 -22.31 -3.25 -7.98
N GLN A 30 -22.58 -2.06 -8.52
CA GLN A 30 -22.25 -1.71 -9.90
C GLN A 30 -20.77 -1.33 -10.10
N VAL A 31 -20.01 -1.19 -9.00
CA VAL A 31 -18.61 -0.77 -9.04
C VAL A 31 -17.71 -1.80 -8.34
N PRO A 32 -16.44 -1.94 -8.77
CA PRO A 32 -15.48 -2.83 -8.13
C PRO A 32 -15.16 -2.39 -6.68
N LEU A 33 -14.68 -3.35 -5.89
CA LEU A 33 -13.96 -3.04 -4.65
C LEU A 33 -12.49 -2.88 -4.97
N GLU A 34 -11.99 -1.67 -4.77
CA GLU A 34 -10.61 -1.31 -5.07
C GLU A 34 -9.81 -1.07 -3.77
N MET A 35 -8.54 -1.44 -3.79
CA MET A 35 -7.60 -1.26 -2.70
C MET A 35 -6.41 -0.45 -3.18
N TRP A 36 -6.03 0.53 -2.38
CA TRP A 36 -4.73 1.17 -2.44
C TRP A 36 -3.99 0.85 -1.16
N ASP A 37 -2.80 0.30 -1.30
CA ASP A 37 -1.95 0.02 -0.15
C ASP A 37 -0.53 0.54 -0.40
N LYS A 38 0.23 0.72 0.67
CA LYS A 38 1.58 1.24 0.64
C LYS A 38 2.54 0.29 1.34
N GLY A 39 3.72 0.15 0.77
CA GLY A 39 4.72 -0.74 1.32
C GLY A 39 6.08 -0.54 0.68
N PHE A 40 7.05 -1.30 1.20
CA PHE A 40 8.38 -1.39 0.65
C PHE A 40 8.38 -2.37 -0.52
N LEU A 41 8.80 -1.89 -1.69
CA LEU A 41 8.88 -2.68 -2.90
C LEU A 41 9.86 -3.85 -2.74
N GLN A 42 9.47 -5.07 -3.13
CA GLN A 42 10.27 -6.27 -2.88
C GLN A 42 11.31 -6.59 -3.97
N GLU A 43 11.16 -6.03 -5.17
CA GLU A 43 12.03 -6.21 -6.35
C GLU A 43 12.04 -4.95 -7.22
N ASP A 44 13.05 -4.75 -8.07
CA ASP A 44 13.06 -3.60 -8.99
C ASP A 44 11.89 -3.70 -9.99
N ALA A 45 11.19 -2.58 -10.24
CA ALA A 45 9.99 -2.57 -11.10
C ALA A 45 9.75 -1.22 -11.79
N GLU A 46 8.80 -1.16 -12.71
CA GLU A 46 8.34 0.06 -13.37
C GLU A 46 6.88 0.39 -13.00
N ILE A 47 6.49 1.66 -13.12
CA ILE A 47 5.10 2.07 -12.93
C ILE A 47 4.24 1.32 -13.96
N GLY A 48 3.17 0.67 -13.49
CA GLY A 48 2.28 -0.17 -14.28
C GLY A 48 2.55 -1.67 -14.14
N ASP A 49 3.67 -2.09 -13.55
CA ASP A 49 3.95 -3.50 -13.31
C ASP A 49 3.13 -4.06 -12.14
N GLU A 50 2.81 -5.35 -12.18
CA GLU A 50 2.31 -6.09 -11.02
C GLU A 50 3.50 -6.39 -10.10
N VAL A 51 3.45 -5.89 -8.86
CA VAL A 51 4.55 -5.98 -7.91
C VAL A 51 4.11 -6.56 -6.58
N THR A 52 5.08 -6.95 -5.77
CA THR A 52 4.90 -7.33 -4.37
C THR A 52 5.48 -6.25 -3.45
N ILE A 53 4.73 -5.89 -2.41
CA ILE A 53 5.16 -4.95 -1.37
C ILE A 53 5.08 -5.61 0.02
N GLU A 54 5.88 -5.10 0.95
CA GLU A 54 5.75 -5.38 2.38
C GLU A 54 5.28 -4.13 3.12
N THR A 55 4.15 -4.22 3.81
CA THR A 55 3.58 -3.09 4.56
C THR A 55 4.34 -2.85 5.86
N VAL A 56 4.15 -1.68 6.48
CA VAL A 56 4.76 -1.37 7.81
C VAL A 56 4.33 -2.32 8.93
N THR A 57 3.24 -3.07 8.74
CA THR A 57 2.78 -4.10 9.68
C THR A 57 3.29 -5.51 9.34
N GLY A 58 4.20 -5.65 8.37
CA GLY A 58 4.79 -6.93 7.96
C GLY A 58 3.88 -7.81 7.08
N ARG A 59 2.83 -7.25 6.46
CA ARG A 59 1.99 -7.99 5.50
C ARG A 59 2.62 -7.93 4.12
N THR A 60 2.52 -9.02 3.38
CA THR A 60 2.86 -9.06 1.95
C THR A 60 1.60 -8.88 1.12
N GLU A 61 1.60 -7.89 0.23
CA GLU A 61 0.48 -7.61 -0.67
C GLU A 61 0.97 -7.47 -2.12
N THR A 62 0.10 -7.77 -3.07
CA THR A 62 0.37 -7.60 -4.51
C THR A 62 -0.58 -6.57 -5.12
N GLY A 63 -0.13 -5.92 -6.18
CA GLY A 63 -0.96 -5.08 -7.02
C GLY A 63 -0.14 -4.32 -8.05
N THR A 64 -0.82 -3.50 -8.83
CA THR A 64 -0.18 -2.66 -9.85
C THR A 64 0.54 -1.48 -9.20
N LEU A 65 1.81 -1.30 -9.50
CA LEU A 65 2.62 -0.19 -9.02
C LEU A 65 2.18 1.13 -9.69
N ILE A 66 1.68 2.08 -8.91
CA ILE A 66 1.13 3.33 -9.46
C ILE A 66 1.89 4.60 -9.04
N GLU A 67 2.62 4.57 -7.94
CA GLU A 67 3.28 5.76 -7.40
C GLU A 67 4.49 5.38 -6.53
N VAL A 68 5.54 6.19 -6.57
CA VAL A 68 6.68 6.12 -5.65
C VAL A 68 6.67 7.34 -4.74
N ASN A 69 7.02 7.16 -3.47
CA ASN A 69 7.01 8.20 -2.43
C ASN A 69 5.66 8.95 -2.36
N PRO A 70 4.54 8.20 -2.19
CA PRO A 70 3.19 8.73 -2.24
C PRO A 70 2.91 9.81 -1.20
N TYR A 71 2.23 10.89 -1.62
CA TYR A 71 1.75 11.95 -0.74
C TYR A 71 0.35 12.43 -1.13
N TYR A 72 -0.28 13.25 -0.28
CA TYR A 72 -1.57 13.87 -0.59
C TYR A 72 -1.33 15.27 -1.19
N GLU A 73 -1.90 15.53 -2.36
CA GLU A 73 -1.76 16.83 -3.03
C GLU A 73 -2.57 17.94 -2.33
N HIS A 74 -3.62 17.57 -1.60
CA HIS A 74 -4.46 18.48 -0.81
C HIS A 74 -3.84 18.76 0.57
N ASP A 75 -2.63 19.34 0.54
CA ASP A 75 -1.92 20.13 1.58
C ASP A 75 -1.30 19.50 2.84
N PHE A 76 -1.02 18.19 2.88
CA PHE A 76 -0.26 17.57 3.99
C PHE A 76 1.27 17.56 3.82
N GLY A 77 1.79 18.35 2.88
CA GLY A 77 3.21 18.37 2.52
C GLY A 77 3.64 17.18 1.65
N LYS A 78 4.92 17.18 1.26
CA LYS A 78 5.52 16.08 0.49
C LYS A 78 5.88 14.91 1.39
N PHE A 79 6.10 13.75 0.79
CA PHE A 79 6.62 12.58 1.50
C PHE A 79 7.98 12.87 2.16
N VAL A 80 8.12 12.48 3.42
CA VAL A 80 9.34 12.61 4.24
C VAL A 80 9.79 11.21 4.67
N PRO A 81 10.84 10.63 4.06
CA PRO A 81 11.25 9.25 4.29
C PRO A 81 11.65 8.96 5.74
N GLU A 82 12.19 9.96 6.45
CA GLU A 82 12.60 9.85 7.85
C GLU A 82 11.43 9.48 8.77
N LEU A 83 10.19 9.85 8.42
CA LEU A 83 9.00 9.51 9.22
C LEU A 83 8.74 8.01 9.25
N LEU A 84 9.04 7.26 8.18
CA LEU A 84 8.93 5.81 8.17
C LEU A 84 9.97 5.14 9.07
N ALA A 85 11.21 5.67 9.04
CA ALA A 85 12.28 5.17 9.89
C ALA A 85 11.97 5.42 11.37
N ILE A 86 11.46 6.60 11.71
CA ILE A 86 11.04 6.97 13.07
C ILE A 86 9.87 6.09 13.52
N ASP A 87 8.85 5.86 12.69
CA ASP A 87 7.71 4.97 13.04
C ASP A 87 8.20 3.57 13.42
N LYS A 88 9.07 2.96 12.59
CA LYS A 88 9.63 1.63 12.86
C LYS A 88 10.43 1.59 14.17
N GLN A 89 11.24 2.61 14.45
CA GLN A 89 12.01 2.71 15.69
C GLN A 89 11.09 2.85 16.92
N VAL A 90 10.13 3.78 16.86
CA VAL A 90 9.20 4.03 17.96
C VAL A 90 8.36 2.80 18.26
N ARG A 91 7.88 2.09 17.23
CA ARG A 91 7.17 0.81 17.41
C ARG A 91 8.02 -0.23 18.11
N GLY A 92 9.28 -0.38 17.69
CA GLY A 92 10.23 -1.29 18.34
C GLY A 92 10.46 -0.97 19.81
N ILE A 93 10.60 0.32 20.15
CA ILE A 93 10.82 0.80 21.54
C ILE A 93 9.58 0.58 22.41
N LEU A 94 8.39 0.92 21.91
CA LEU A 94 7.17 0.95 22.71
C LEU A 94 6.46 -0.40 22.81
N PHE A 95 6.60 -1.25 21.79
CA PHE A 95 5.85 -2.51 21.68
C PHE A 95 6.74 -3.76 21.61
N GLY A 96 8.04 -3.63 21.90
CA GLY A 96 8.93 -4.78 22.13
C GLY A 96 9.31 -5.53 20.85
N GLY A 97 9.85 -4.81 19.86
CA GLY A 97 10.24 -5.36 18.55
C GLY A 97 10.90 -6.75 18.63
N ASP A 98 10.47 -7.62 17.72
CA ASP A 98 10.83 -9.05 17.51
C ASP A 98 10.12 -10.12 18.35
N GLN A 99 9.13 -9.81 19.21
CA GLN A 99 8.28 -10.82 19.87
C GLN A 99 6.79 -10.43 20.05
N ALA A 100 6.12 -9.97 19.00
CA ALA A 100 4.67 -9.83 18.96
C ALA A 100 4.07 -10.57 17.76
#